data_AF-A0A0C3GF55-F1
#
_entry.id   AF-A0A0C3GF55-F1
#
_cell.length_a   1.000
_cell.length_b   1.000
_cell.length_c   1.000
_cell.angle_alpha   90.00
_cell.angle_beta   90.00
_cell.angle_gamma   90.00
#
_symmetry.space_group_name_H-M   'P 1'
#
loop_
_entity.id
_entity.type
_entity.pdbx_description
1 polymer ?
#
loop_
_entity_poly.entity_id
_entity_poly.type
_entity_poly.pdbx_seq_one_letter_code
_entity_poly.pdbx_strand_id
1 'polypeptide(L)'
;MSLLSSCTLRKLEIEDGLDEYEDSTHIAHFLQATPALEELHLQGPSYPWVMADLLHLLTCCPNTDVLVPALEALEISSLPIPCSSSTSMIESRWWIVKEDGSGGARLKRLQFKMSVSEDWSVDAENLNRLRKCRQEGMVISIISGHDYCQKDLLDIPLDLA
;
A
#
# COMPACT_ATOMS: atom_id res chain seq x y z
N MET A 1 -19.28 -29.60 -2.31
CA MET A 1 -19.84 -28.88 -1.15
C MET A 1 -18.84 -27.81 -0.78
N SER A 2 -19.08 -26.57 -1.23
CA SER A 2 -18.15 -25.45 -1.11
C SER A 2 -18.35 -24.77 0.24
N LEU A 3 -17.46 -25.01 1.19
CA LEU A 3 -17.35 -24.23 2.43
C LEU A 3 -16.52 -22.97 2.11
N LEU A 4 -17.03 -22.09 1.25
CA LEU A 4 -16.47 -20.74 1.13
C LEU A 4 -16.98 -19.96 2.34
N SER A 5 -16.24 -20.09 3.43
CA SER A 5 -16.33 -19.22 4.60
C SER A 5 -16.42 -17.78 4.09
N SER A 6 -17.57 -17.14 4.30
CA SER A 6 -17.73 -15.71 4.11
C SER A 6 -16.86 -15.04 5.17
N CYS A 7 -15.60 -14.81 4.82
CA CYS A 7 -14.63 -14.20 5.71
C CYS A 7 -15.08 -12.75 5.90
N THR A 8 -15.68 -12.43 7.04
CA THR A 8 -16.15 -11.09 7.42
C THR A 8 -15.01 -10.20 7.92
N LEU A 9 -13.76 -10.61 7.69
CA LEU A 9 -12.60 -9.89 8.17
C LEU A 9 -12.52 -8.54 7.46
N ARG A 10 -12.74 -7.47 8.22
CA ARG A 10 -12.69 -6.08 7.75
C ARG A 10 -11.38 -5.40 8.04
N LYS A 11 -10.66 -5.86 9.07
CA LYS A 11 -9.39 -5.29 9.51
C LYS A 11 -8.40 -6.41 9.76
N LEU A 12 -7.21 -6.28 9.18
CA LEU A 12 -6.07 -7.16 9.42
C LEU A 12 -4.90 -6.32 9.89
N GLU A 13 -4.32 -6.70 11.03
CA GLU A 13 -3.12 -6.09 11.57
C GLU A 13 -2.10 -7.20 11.82
N ILE A 14 -0.90 -7.04 11.25
CA ILE A 14 0.24 -7.93 11.51
C ILE A 14 1.37 -7.05 12.02
N GLU A 15 1.70 -7.21 13.30
CA GLU A 15 2.76 -6.47 13.99
C GLU A 15 3.93 -7.41 14.29
N ASP A 16 5.15 -6.94 14.03
CA ASP A 16 6.42 -7.55 14.46
C ASP A 16 6.65 -9.03 14.05
N GLY A 17 6.01 -9.47 12.96
CA GLY A 17 6.10 -10.84 12.45
C GLY A 17 6.42 -10.96 10.96
N LEU A 18 6.85 -9.86 10.34
CA LEU A 18 7.17 -9.80 8.91
C LEU A 18 8.66 -9.50 8.74
N ASP A 19 9.46 -10.56 8.65
CA ASP A 19 10.92 -10.49 8.56
C ASP A 19 11.52 -11.36 7.44
N GLU A 20 10.69 -12.11 6.72
CA GLU A 20 11.10 -12.98 5.62
C GLU A 20 10.49 -12.55 4.28
N TYR A 21 11.22 -12.81 3.18
CA TYR A 21 10.71 -12.57 1.82
C TYR A 21 9.43 -13.37 1.53
N GLU A 22 9.33 -14.58 2.08
CA GLU A 22 8.19 -15.49 1.89
C GLU A 22 6.90 -14.93 2.52
N ASP A 23 7.01 -14.04 3.51
CA ASP A 23 5.86 -13.42 4.15
C ASP A 23 5.02 -12.62 3.16
N SER A 24 5.64 -11.98 2.17
CA SER A 24 4.94 -11.29 1.10
C SER A 24 3.97 -12.21 0.33
N THR A 25 4.40 -13.46 0.11
CA THR A 25 3.63 -14.47 -0.62
C THR A 25 2.52 -15.05 0.25
N HIS A 26 2.79 -15.26 1.55
CA HIS A 26 1.77 -15.70 2.50
C HIS A 26 0.68 -14.65 2.71
N ILE A 27 1.07 -13.37 2.85
CA ILE A 27 0.13 -12.25 2.93
C ILE A 27 -0.68 -12.16 1.64
N ALA A 28 -0.03 -12.23 0.48
CA ALA A 28 -0.70 -12.25 -0.81
C ALA A 28 -1.82 -13.30 -0.87
N HIS A 29 -1.51 -14.55 -0.49
CA HIS A 29 -2.49 -15.63 -0.46
C HIS A 29 -3.61 -15.37 0.56
N PHE A 30 -3.29 -14.78 1.71
CA PHE A 30 -4.28 -14.42 2.71
C PHE A 30 -5.26 -13.35 2.21
N LEU A 31 -4.72 -12.29 1.58
CA LEU A 31 -5.52 -11.20 1.03
C LEU A 31 -6.51 -11.68 -0.04
N GLN A 32 -6.12 -12.66 -0.86
CA GLN A 32 -7.02 -13.32 -1.83
C GLN A 32 -8.22 -13.99 -1.17
N ALA A 33 -8.08 -14.48 0.07
CA ALA A 33 -9.15 -15.12 0.82
C ALA A 33 -10.01 -14.13 1.62
N THR A 34 -9.69 -12.83 1.60
CA THR A 34 -10.37 -11.79 2.39
C THR A 34 -10.89 -10.63 1.52
N PRO A 35 -11.85 -10.88 0.61
CA PRO A 35 -12.35 -9.84 -0.29
C PRO A 35 -13.11 -8.70 0.41
N ALA A 36 -13.57 -8.92 1.65
CA ALA A 36 -14.27 -7.93 2.47
C ALA A 36 -13.34 -7.06 3.34
N LEU A 37 -12.02 -7.18 3.17
CA LEU A 37 -11.04 -6.42 3.95
C LEU A 37 -11.08 -4.93 3.59
N GLU A 38 -11.34 -4.09 4.59
CA GLU A 38 -11.46 -2.62 4.49
C GLU A 38 -10.18 -1.93 4.95
N GLU A 39 -9.47 -2.51 5.92
CA GLU A 39 -8.26 -1.96 6.55
C GLU A 39 -7.15 -3.01 6.63
N LEU A 40 -5.94 -2.66 6.20
CA LEU A 40 -4.76 -3.53 6.22
C LEU A 40 -3.58 -2.80 6.83
N HIS A 41 -3.08 -3.26 7.98
CA HIS A 41 -1.88 -2.74 8.62
C HIS A 41 -0.83 -3.84 8.69
N LEU A 42 0.34 -3.59 8.11
CA LEU A 42 1.44 -4.56 8.03
C LEU A 42 2.73 -3.90 8.53
N GLN A 43 3.33 -4.44 9.58
CA GLN A 43 4.55 -3.94 10.16
C GLN A 43 5.61 -5.03 10.25
N GLY A 44 6.76 -4.78 9.60
CA GLY A 44 7.96 -5.60 9.68
C GLY A 44 9.15 -4.79 10.22
N PRO A 45 9.89 -5.31 11.22
CA PRO A 45 10.87 -4.52 11.96
C PRO A 45 12.25 -4.39 11.28
N SER A 46 12.63 -5.29 10.37
CA SER A 46 14.07 -5.54 10.15
C SER A 46 14.52 -5.82 8.71
N TYR A 47 13.64 -6.24 7.79
CA TYR A 47 14.04 -6.67 6.44
C TYR A 47 13.07 -6.20 5.34
N PRO A 48 13.54 -6.13 4.07
CA PRO A 48 12.68 -5.91 2.91
C PRO A 48 11.79 -7.12 2.71
N TRP A 49 10.60 -7.06 3.27
CA TRP A 49 9.56 -8.07 3.03
C TRP A 49 8.52 -7.57 2.03
N VAL A 50 8.39 -6.25 1.81
CA VAL A 50 7.42 -5.70 0.82
C VAL A 50 7.95 -5.82 -0.60
N MET A 51 7.43 -6.82 -1.32
CA MET A 51 7.78 -7.06 -2.72
C MET A 51 6.81 -6.37 -3.69
N ALA A 52 7.29 -6.15 -4.93
CA ALA A 52 6.47 -5.59 -6.01
C ALA A 52 5.22 -6.45 -6.29
N ASP A 53 5.31 -7.77 -6.12
CA ASP A 53 4.18 -8.68 -6.30
C ASP A 53 3.05 -8.38 -5.31
N LEU A 54 3.36 -8.19 -4.01
CA LEU A 54 2.36 -7.80 -3.01
C LEU A 54 1.67 -6.47 -3.41
N LEU A 55 2.43 -5.48 -3.84
CA LEU A 55 1.89 -4.20 -4.32
C LEU A 55 1.05 -4.36 -5.59
N HIS A 56 1.43 -5.28 -6.48
CA HIS A 56 0.68 -5.59 -7.69
C HIS A 56 -0.69 -6.20 -7.36
N LEU A 57 -0.80 -7.05 -6.34
CA LEU A 57 -2.08 -7.62 -5.91
C LEU A 57 -3.04 -6.58 -5.32
N LEU A 58 -2.48 -5.50 -4.75
CA LEU A 58 -3.26 -4.35 -4.27
C LEU A 58 -3.64 -3.38 -5.40
N THR A 59 -3.01 -3.51 -6.57
CA THR A 59 -3.24 -2.66 -7.75
C THR A 59 -4.54 -3.06 -8.43
N CYS A 60 -5.34 -2.07 -8.84
CA CYS A 60 -6.51 -2.31 -9.69
C CYS A 60 -6.06 -2.39 -11.16
N CYS A 61 -6.07 -3.57 -11.76
CA CYS A 61 -5.73 -3.77 -13.17
C CYS A 61 -6.99 -4.00 -14.02
N PRO A 62 -7.07 -3.49 -15.26
CA PRO A 62 -8.25 -3.62 -16.13
C PRO A 62 -8.68 -5.07 -16.47
N ASN A 63 -7.83 -6.06 -16.19
CA ASN A 63 -8.00 -7.47 -16.55
C ASN A 63 -7.86 -8.43 -15.36
N THR A 64 -7.80 -7.90 -14.14
CA THR A 64 -7.55 -8.70 -12.94
C THR A 64 -8.54 -8.28 -11.87
N ASP A 65 -9.29 -9.24 -11.33
CA ASP A 65 -10.16 -8.99 -10.19
C ASP A 65 -9.33 -8.40 -9.06
N VAL A 66 -9.72 -7.22 -8.56
CA VAL A 66 -9.06 -6.59 -7.42
C VAL A 66 -9.13 -7.55 -6.24
N LEU A 67 -7.99 -8.03 -5.75
CA LEU A 67 -7.96 -9.12 -4.75
C LEU A 67 -8.46 -8.71 -3.37
N VAL A 68 -8.47 -7.40 -3.09
CA VAL A 68 -9.10 -6.80 -1.91
C VAL A 68 -9.95 -5.62 -2.37
N PRO A 69 -11.12 -5.89 -2.98
CA PRO A 69 -11.94 -4.85 -3.57
C PRO A 69 -12.44 -3.89 -2.50
N ALA A 70 -12.69 -4.33 -1.27
CA ALA A 70 -13.19 -3.45 -0.21
C ALA A 70 -12.14 -2.53 0.45
N LEU A 71 -10.85 -2.66 0.11
CA LEU A 71 -9.78 -1.95 0.82
C LEU A 71 -9.86 -0.42 0.68
N GLU A 72 -9.99 0.27 1.82
CA GLU A 72 -10.09 1.73 1.92
C GLU A 72 -8.91 2.36 2.69
N ALA A 73 -8.23 1.60 3.55
CA ALA A 73 -7.07 2.06 4.31
C ALA A 73 -5.92 1.04 4.27
N LEU A 74 -4.71 1.55 4.00
CA LEU A 74 -3.48 0.76 3.97
C LEU A 74 -2.37 1.41 4.80
N GLU A 75 -1.80 0.67 5.73
CA GLU A 75 -0.59 1.05 6.45
C GLU A 75 0.48 -0.03 6.27
N ILE A 76 1.67 0.36 5.79
CA ILE A 76 2.80 -0.55 5.63
C ILE A 76 4.05 0.06 6.25
N SER A 77 4.70 -0.72 7.13
CA SER A 77 6.02 -0.43 7.66
C SER A 77 7.02 -1.50 7.19
N SER A 78 8.01 -1.12 6.39
CA SER A 78 9.01 -2.02 5.79
C SER A 78 10.27 -1.27 5.35
N LEU A 79 11.34 -2.04 5.12
CA LEU A 79 12.68 -1.56 4.77
C LEU A 79 13.26 -2.22 3.51
N PRO A 80 13.33 -1.59 2.33
CA PRO A 80 12.54 -0.46 1.80
C PRO A 80 11.15 -0.91 1.25
N ILE A 81 10.37 0.05 0.75
CA ILE A 81 9.14 -0.18 -0.05
C ILE A 81 9.40 0.31 -1.49
N PRO A 82 9.08 -0.47 -2.56
CA PRO A 82 9.35 -0.04 -3.94
C PRO A 82 8.51 1.19 -4.38
N CYS A 83 9.16 2.32 -4.68
CA CYS A 83 8.49 3.59 -5.00
C CYS A 83 7.61 3.55 -6.27
N SER A 84 8.14 3.03 -7.38
CA SER A 84 7.41 2.99 -8.67
C SER A 84 6.16 2.10 -8.61
N SER A 85 6.31 0.88 -8.06
CA SER A 85 5.20 -0.06 -7.87
C SER A 85 4.16 0.50 -6.89
N SER A 86 4.61 1.14 -5.81
CA SER A 86 3.73 1.82 -4.85
C SER A 86 2.91 2.93 -5.49
N THR A 87 3.56 3.79 -6.28
CA THR A 87 2.90 4.92 -6.96
C THR A 87 1.82 4.43 -7.91
N SER A 88 2.15 3.42 -8.72
CA SER A 88 1.20 2.83 -9.67
C SER A 88 0.01 2.16 -8.96
N MET A 89 0.27 1.45 -7.85
CA MET A 89 -0.78 0.87 -7.01
C MET A 89 -1.72 1.95 -6.45
N ILE A 90 -1.16 3.00 -5.86
CA ILE A 90 -1.90 4.12 -5.27
C ILE A 90 -2.82 4.79 -6.30
N GLU A 91 -2.27 5.17 -7.45
CA GLU A 91 -3.07 5.81 -8.50
C GLU A 91 -4.20 4.89 -8.99
N SER A 92 -3.90 3.61 -9.22
CA SER A 92 -4.91 2.65 -9.69
C SER A 92 -6.11 2.54 -8.74
N ARG A 93 -5.88 2.63 -7.43
CA ARG A 93 -6.92 2.56 -6.40
C ARG A 93 -7.59 3.90 -6.14
N TRP A 94 -6.90 5.00 -6.42
CA TRP A 94 -7.44 6.36 -6.29
C TRP A 94 -8.44 6.70 -7.39
N TRP A 95 -8.21 6.20 -8.61
CA TRP A 95 -9.02 6.48 -9.79
C TRP A 95 -10.21 5.55 -10.01
N ILE A 96 -10.50 4.65 -9.07
CA ILE A 96 -11.69 3.80 -9.17
C ILE A 96 -12.95 4.69 -9.12
N VAL A 97 -13.67 4.73 -10.23
CA VAL A 97 -14.94 5.45 -10.37
C VAL A 97 -16.04 4.55 -9.81
N LYS A 98 -16.95 5.13 -9.02
CA LYS A 98 -18.07 4.39 -8.42
C LYS A 98 -19.13 3.92 -9.43
N GLU A 99 -19.07 4.37 -10.68
CA GLU A 99 -20.23 4.39 -11.58
C GLU A 99 -20.47 3.08 -12.35
N ASP A 100 -19.47 2.21 -12.44
CA ASP A 100 -19.51 1.00 -13.26
C ASP A 100 -19.76 -0.29 -12.44
N GLY A 101 -19.96 -0.19 -11.12
CA GLY A 101 -20.48 -1.27 -10.27
C GLY A 101 -19.59 -2.51 -10.14
N SER A 102 -18.45 -2.56 -10.81
CA SER A 102 -17.49 -3.67 -10.86
C SER A 102 -16.13 -3.34 -10.25
N GLY A 103 -15.79 -2.06 -10.08
CA GLY A 103 -14.52 -1.60 -9.53
C GLY A 103 -14.61 -1.39 -8.02
N GLY A 104 -13.71 -2.00 -7.25
CA GLY A 104 -13.74 -1.98 -5.79
C GLY A 104 -13.77 -0.59 -5.11
N ALA A 105 -13.71 -0.59 -3.79
CA ALA A 105 -13.54 0.60 -2.98
C ALA A 105 -12.26 1.38 -3.33
N ARG A 106 -12.45 2.70 -3.42
CA ARG A 106 -11.37 3.68 -3.56
C ARG A 106 -10.52 3.68 -2.30
N LEU A 107 -9.19 3.60 -2.47
CA LEU A 107 -8.26 3.76 -1.35
C LEU A 107 -8.30 5.22 -0.86
N LYS A 108 -8.73 5.44 0.38
CA LYS A 108 -8.93 6.78 0.97
C LYS A 108 -7.73 7.23 1.78
N ARG A 109 -7.11 6.28 2.51
CA ARG A 109 -5.99 6.53 3.41
C ARG A 109 -4.84 5.58 3.09
N LEU A 110 -3.64 6.14 3.01
CA LEU A 110 -2.42 5.38 2.86
C LEU A 110 -1.31 5.98 3.72
N GLN A 111 -0.63 5.12 4.46
CA GLN A 111 0.58 5.48 5.17
C GLN A 111 1.66 4.46 4.91
N PHE A 112 2.81 4.92 4.43
CA PHE A 112 4.02 4.13 4.40
C PHE A 112 5.01 4.69 5.41
N LYS A 113 5.55 3.79 6.24
CA LYS A 113 6.62 4.08 7.20
C LYS A 113 7.86 3.32 6.77
N MET A 114 8.96 4.02 6.54
CA MET A 114 10.23 3.39 6.22
C MET A 114 11.31 3.97 7.10
N SER A 115 12.17 3.10 7.60
CA SER A 115 13.49 3.52 8.04
C SER A 115 14.36 3.76 6.78
N VAL A 116 15.22 4.76 6.81
CA VAL A 116 15.92 5.20 5.60
C VAL A 116 17.04 4.23 5.30
N SER A 117 16.95 3.44 4.23
CA SER A 117 18.14 3.02 3.49
C SER A 117 18.39 4.03 2.37
N GLU A 118 19.64 4.18 1.96
CA GLU A 118 20.10 5.14 0.94
C GLU A 118 19.44 4.94 -0.46
N ASP A 119 18.56 3.95 -0.61
CA ASP A 119 18.02 3.46 -1.87
C ASP A 119 16.57 3.86 -2.17
N TRP A 120 15.90 4.67 -1.32
CA TRP A 120 14.69 5.36 -1.80
C TRP A 120 15.10 6.50 -2.73
N SER A 121 15.53 6.12 -3.93
CA SER A 121 15.67 7.00 -5.09
C SER A 121 14.28 7.49 -5.48
N VAL A 122 13.79 8.48 -4.73
CA VAL A 122 12.48 9.06 -4.97
C VAL A 122 12.57 9.82 -6.28
N ASP A 123 12.14 9.20 -7.36
CA ASP A 123 11.96 9.91 -8.61
C ASP A 123 10.97 11.07 -8.37
N ALA A 124 11.40 12.28 -8.71
CA ALA A 124 10.59 13.48 -8.64
C ALA A 124 9.25 13.30 -9.37
N GLU A 125 9.23 12.51 -10.45
CA GLU A 125 8.00 12.15 -11.15
C GLU A 125 7.01 11.41 -10.25
N ASN A 126 7.47 10.38 -9.52
CA ASN A 126 6.61 9.61 -8.60
C ASN A 126 6.13 10.46 -7.43
N LEU A 127 6.98 11.32 -6.86
CA LEU A 127 6.55 12.27 -5.82
C LEU A 127 5.46 13.22 -6.33
N ASN A 128 5.60 13.74 -7.54
CA ASN A 128 4.62 14.66 -8.12
C ASN A 128 3.27 13.99 -8.35
N ARG A 129 3.29 12.75 -8.84
CA ARG A 129 2.10 11.91 -8.99
C ARG A 129 1.39 11.71 -7.65
N LEU A 130 2.13 11.34 -6.61
CA LEU A 130 1.57 11.14 -5.25
C LEU A 130 1.06 12.44 -4.62
N ARG A 131 1.78 13.56 -4.80
CA ARG A 131 1.31 14.88 -4.36
C ARG A 131 0.01 15.28 -5.06
N LYS A 132 -0.16 14.95 -6.34
CA LYS A 132 -1.41 15.19 -7.07
C LYS A 132 -2.57 14.39 -6.47
N CYS A 133 -2.40 13.09 -6.20
CA CYS A 133 -3.42 12.29 -5.50
C CYS A 133 -3.78 12.91 -4.13
N ARG A 134 -2.79 13.41 -3.39
CA ARG A 134 -3.01 14.10 -2.11
C ARG A 134 -3.81 15.40 -2.27
N GLN A 135 -3.49 16.21 -3.29
CA GLN A 135 -4.21 17.45 -3.61
C GLN A 135 -5.67 17.20 -4.03
N GLU A 136 -5.93 16.08 -4.68
CA GLU A 136 -7.28 15.66 -5.09
C GLU A 136 -8.12 15.09 -3.93
N GLY A 137 -7.53 14.94 -2.74
CA GLY A 137 -8.22 14.59 -1.50
C GLY A 137 -7.84 13.23 -0.89
N MET A 138 -6.82 12.54 -1.41
CA MET A 138 -6.33 11.30 -0.80
C MET A 138 -5.51 11.63 0.45
N VAL A 139 -5.72 10.89 1.55
CA VAL A 139 -4.89 11.03 2.75
C VAL A 139 -3.67 10.12 2.57
N ILE A 140 -2.56 10.68 2.10
CA ILE A 140 -1.30 9.96 1.86
C ILE A 140 -0.19 10.56 2.72
N SER A 141 0.54 9.70 3.42
CA SER A 141 1.80 10.06 4.09
C SER A 141 2.89 9.04 3.80
N ILE A 142 4.09 9.54 3.48
CA ILE A 142 5.26 8.72 3.20
C ILE A 142 6.35 9.13 4.20
N ILE A 143 6.36 8.46 5.34
CA ILE A 143 7.21 8.79 6.46
C ILE A 143 8.54 8.08 6.30
N SER A 144 9.60 8.87 6.14
CA SER A 144 10.98 8.42 6.10
C SER A 144 11.71 8.96 7.32
N GLY A 145 12.39 8.09 8.06
CA GLY A 145 13.22 8.52 9.19
C GLY A 145 13.55 7.42 10.20
N HIS A 146 14.61 7.64 10.98
CA HIS A 146 14.79 6.98 12.27
C HIS A 146 13.99 7.72 13.35
N ASP A 147 13.70 7.06 14.48
CA ASP A 147 12.79 7.47 15.56
C ASP A 147 12.88 8.95 16.04
N TYR A 148 13.94 9.67 15.72
CA TYR A 148 14.20 11.04 16.14
C TYR A 148 14.00 12.10 15.03
N CYS A 149 13.86 11.71 13.76
CA CYS A 149 13.72 12.61 12.61
C CYS A 149 12.78 12.02 11.55
N GLN A 150 11.48 11.95 11.86
CA GLN A 150 10.46 11.57 10.88
C GLN A 150 10.12 12.75 9.98
N LYS A 151 10.14 12.54 8.66
CA LYS A 151 9.71 13.53 7.66
C LYS A 151 8.75 12.87 6.69
N ASP A 152 7.65 13.56 6.37
CA ASP A 152 6.80 13.17 5.25
C ASP A 152 7.48 13.64 3.96
N LEU A 153 7.87 12.69 3.11
CA LEU A 153 8.56 12.97 1.85
C LEU A 153 7.70 13.81 0.88
N LEU A 154 6.37 13.77 1.03
CA LEU A 154 5.47 14.57 0.20
C LEU A 154 5.50 16.06 0.55
N ASP A 155 6.03 16.43 1.71
CA ASP A 155 6.16 17.82 2.17
C ASP A 155 7.51 18.47 1.81
N ILE A 156 8.48 17.68 1.34
CA ILE A 156 9.79 18.20 0.91
C ILE A 156 9.62 18.92 -0.43
N PRO A 157 10.10 20.17 -0.60
CA PRO A 157 10.13 20.85 -1.89
C PRO A 157 10.99 20.10 -2.92
N LEU A 158 10.56 20.03 -4.19
CA LEU A 158 11.25 19.31 -5.27
C LEU A 158 12.66 19.85 -5.59
N ASP A 159 12.89 21.12 -5.28
CA ASP A 159 14.19 21.80 -5.42
C ASP A 159 15.21 21.37 -4.35
N LEU A 160 14.79 20.54 -3.38
CA LEU A 160 15.58 20.05 -2.26
C LEU A 160 15.57 18.51 -2.13
N ALA A 161 14.90 17.79 -3.04
CA ALA A 161 14.77 16.33 -3.06
C ALA A 161 15.59 15.72 -4.20
#